data_AF-A0A0Q9LGJ5-F1
#
_entry.id   AF-A0A0Q9LGJ5-F1
#
_cell.length_a   1.000
_cell.length_b   1.000
_cell.length_c   1.000
_cell.angle_alpha   90.00
_cell.angle_beta   90.00
_cell.angle_gamma   90.00
#
_symmetry.space_group_name_H-M   'P 1'
#
loop_
_entity.id
_entity.type
_entity.pdbx_description
1 polymer ?
#
loop_
_entity_poly.entity_id
_entity_poly.type
_entity_poly.pdbx_seq_one_letter_code
_entity_poly.pdbx_strand_id
1 'polypeptide(L)'
;MPFTISDNFTMDETVEYHQDIHPLRIALLNLKNSAIGLEFLQQYKISRIECFRFDSELTEKLQLGDKTDICGLIAITTNTGSVGLREFAIPCKTLKYDLTMWVALFQRMKGLNLVECMNYTQLNQEAWGPVRLELIDSALMDLFGKVVLTLNDNKDKRYIWDRTYLFDHTQAYISF
;
A
#
# COMPACT_ATOMS: atom_id res chain seq x y z
N MET A 1 -4.77 -65.42 -0.11
CA MET A 1 -6.08 -64.91 0.36
C MET A 1 -6.04 -63.39 0.25
N PRO A 2 -7.02 -62.77 -0.41
CA PRO A 2 -7.03 -61.34 -0.71
C PRO A 2 -7.64 -60.56 0.47
N PHE A 3 -7.08 -59.38 0.76
CA PHE A 3 -7.79 -58.38 1.57
C PHE A 3 -8.14 -57.18 0.70
N THR A 4 -9.36 -56.74 0.91
CA THR A 4 -10.25 -55.92 0.10
C THR A 4 -9.86 -54.46 0.00
N ILE A 5 -10.08 -53.90 -1.20
CA ILE A 5 -10.15 -52.46 -1.48
C ILE A 5 -11.34 -51.88 -0.72
N SER A 6 -11.14 -50.76 -0.04
CA SER A 6 -12.23 -49.87 0.37
C SER A 6 -12.02 -48.52 -0.29
N ASP A 7 -12.85 -48.24 -1.28
CA ASP A 7 -13.09 -46.91 -1.81
C ASP A 7 -13.93 -46.07 -0.84
N ASN A 8 -13.88 -44.76 -1.08
CA ASN A 8 -14.73 -43.68 -0.58
C ASN A 8 -14.23 -42.98 0.68
N PHE A 9 -13.72 -41.76 0.53
CA PHE A 9 -14.55 -40.57 0.74
C PHE A 9 -13.89 -39.35 0.09
N THR A 10 -14.58 -38.81 -0.90
CA THR A 10 -14.32 -37.53 -1.55
C THR A 10 -14.40 -36.44 -0.49
N MET A 11 -13.27 -35.87 -0.07
CA MET A 11 -13.28 -34.55 0.58
C MET A 11 -13.41 -33.52 -0.53
N ASP A 12 -14.66 -33.16 -0.79
CA ASP A 12 -15.04 -31.90 -1.41
C ASP A 12 -14.68 -30.79 -0.39
N GLU A 13 -13.39 -30.42 -0.34
CA GLU A 13 -12.98 -29.15 0.24
C GLU A 13 -13.45 -28.05 -0.70
N THR A 14 -14.71 -27.69 -0.52
CA THR A 14 -15.21 -26.36 -0.84
C THR A 14 -14.41 -25.38 0.02
N VAL A 15 -13.24 -25.01 -0.48
CA VAL A 15 -12.52 -23.83 -0.01
C VAL A 15 -13.48 -22.67 -0.24
N GLU A 16 -14.17 -22.28 0.82
CA GLU A 16 -14.83 -20.99 0.91
C GLU A 16 -13.79 -19.93 0.57
N TYR A 17 -13.81 -19.47 -0.68
CA TYR A 17 -13.25 -18.19 -1.04
C TYR A 17 -14.06 -17.15 -0.27
N HIS A 18 -13.63 -16.88 0.96
CA HIS A 18 -13.99 -15.66 1.63
C HIS A 18 -13.44 -14.55 0.73
N GLN A 19 -14.32 -13.99 -0.09
CA GLN A 19 -14.05 -12.75 -0.80
C GLN A 19 -14.01 -11.66 0.26
N ASP A 20 -12.91 -11.60 1.01
CA ASP A 20 -12.57 -10.46 1.83
C ASP A 20 -12.58 -9.26 0.90
N ILE A 21 -13.63 -8.46 1.01
CA ILE A 21 -13.84 -7.32 0.15
C ILE A 21 -12.75 -6.31 0.52
N HIS A 22 -11.73 -6.27 -0.33
CA HIS A 22 -10.56 -5.43 -0.17
C HIS A 22 -10.96 -3.96 0.17
N PRO A 23 -10.36 -3.28 1.17
CA PRO A 23 -10.77 -1.94 1.60
C PRO A 23 -10.88 -0.91 0.47
N LEU A 24 -9.95 -0.96 -0.51
CA LEU A 24 -10.02 -0.12 -1.71
C LEU A 24 -11.27 -0.39 -2.55
N ARG A 25 -11.76 -1.63 -2.60
CA ARG A 25 -12.97 -2.01 -3.34
C ARG A 25 -14.21 -1.41 -2.69
N ILE A 26 -14.26 -1.39 -1.36
CA ILE A 26 -15.33 -0.71 -0.61
C ILE A 26 -15.29 0.79 -0.88
N ALA A 27 -14.10 1.40 -0.82
CA ALA A 27 -13.92 2.81 -1.12
C ALA A 27 -14.40 3.15 -2.54
N LEU A 28 -14.05 2.32 -3.54
CA LEU A 28 -14.45 2.49 -4.93
C LEU A 28 -15.97 2.37 -5.11
N LEU A 29 -16.59 1.36 -4.50
CA LEU A 29 -18.04 1.16 -4.54
C LEU A 29 -18.80 2.33 -3.92
N ASN A 30 -18.35 2.79 -2.75
CA ASN A 30 -18.96 3.94 -2.08
C ASN A 30 -18.85 5.20 -2.93
N LEU A 31 -17.71 5.41 -3.59
CA LEU A 31 -17.46 6.60 -4.39
C LEU A 31 -18.22 6.57 -5.72
N LYS A 32 -18.36 5.39 -6.35
CA LYS A 32 -19.20 5.18 -7.52
C LYS A 32 -20.68 5.47 -7.24
N ASN A 33 -21.14 5.20 -6.02
CA ASN A 33 -22.51 5.47 -5.58
C ASN A 33 -22.71 6.90 -5.04
N SER A 34 -21.63 7.71 -4.98
CA SER A 34 -21.69 9.09 -4.51
C SER A 34 -21.96 10.09 -5.65
N ALA A 35 -22.43 11.29 -5.29
CA ALA A 35 -22.67 12.37 -6.26
C ALA A 35 -21.38 12.87 -6.96
N ILE A 36 -20.20 12.53 -6.44
CA ILE A 36 -18.90 13.03 -6.93
C ILE A 36 -18.36 12.15 -8.08
N GLY A 37 -18.85 10.91 -8.23
CA GLY A 37 -18.50 10.01 -9.33
C GLY A 37 -17.02 9.61 -9.38
N LEU A 38 -16.72 8.54 -10.14
CA LEU A 38 -15.33 8.07 -10.35
C LEU A 38 -14.48 9.06 -11.16
N GLU A 39 -15.11 9.93 -11.94
CA GLU A 39 -14.46 10.96 -12.76
C GLU A 39 -13.61 11.91 -11.91
N PHE A 40 -14.07 12.23 -10.69
CA PHE A 40 -13.31 13.04 -9.75
C PHE A 40 -11.97 12.41 -9.33
N LEU A 41 -11.86 11.08 -9.30
CA LEU A 41 -10.60 10.41 -8.97
C LEU A 41 -9.64 10.33 -10.17
N GLN A 42 -10.15 10.46 -11.40
CA GLN A 42 -9.35 10.36 -12.62
C GLN A 42 -8.44 11.57 -12.84
N GLN A 43 -8.78 12.73 -12.27
CA GLN A 43 -7.92 13.94 -12.30
C GLN A 43 -6.69 13.84 -11.38
N TYR A 44 -6.73 12.95 -10.37
CA TYR A 44 -5.60 12.73 -9.45
C TYR A 44 -4.68 11.66 -10.03
N LYS A 45 -3.58 12.11 -10.64
CA LYS A 45 -2.55 11.23 -11.19
C LYS A 45 -1.37 11.14 -10.25
N ILE A 46 -0.84 9.95 -10.02
CA ILE A 46 0.39 9.77 -9.24
C ILE A 46 1.53 10.46 -9.98
N SER A 47 2.12 11.48 -9.37
CA SER A 47 3.27 12.20 -9.93
C SER A 47 4.59 11.75 -9.34
N ARG A 48 4.58 11.20 -8.12
CA ARG A 48 5.79 10.77 -7.41
C ARG A 48 5.48 9.67 -6.41
N ILE A 49 6.39 8.69 -6.32
CA ILE A 49 6.39 7.68 -5.27
C ILE A 49 7.75 7.72 -4.59
N GLU A 50 7.75 7.82 -3.27
CA GLU A 50 8.96 7.97 -2.47
C GLU A 50 8.99 6.90 -1.38
N CYS A 51 10.17 6.38 -1.11
CA CYS A 51 10.42 5.45 -0.02
C CYS A 51 11.61 5.94 0.80
N PHE A 52 11.40 6.10 2.10
CA PHE A 52 12.40 6.49 3.08
C PHE A 52 12.67 5.30 3.98
N ARG A 53 13.91 4.82 4.00
CA ARG A 53 14.37 3.86 5.01
C ARG A 53 14.87 4.64 6.22
N PHE A 54 14.24 4.45 7.36
CA PHE A 54 14.64 5.13 8.59
C PHE A 54 15.97 4.60 9.13
N ASP A 55 16.69 5.45 9.86
CA ASP A 55 17.77 5.02 10.72
C ASP A 55 17.28 4.34 11.99
N SER A 56 18.21 3.81 12.78
CA SER A 56 17.88 3.13 14.04
C SER A 56 17.28 4.08 15.06
N GLU A 57 17.71 5.35 15.10
CA GLU A 57 17.21 6.33 16.06
C GLU A 57 15.72 6.61 15.82
N LEU A 58 15.35 6.91 14.58
CA LEU A 58 13.96 7.17 14.23
C LEU A 58 13.10 5.91 14.35
N THR A 59 13.64 4.74 13.98
CA THR A 59 12.94 3.45 14.14
C THR A 59 12.61 3.18 15.62
N GLU A 60 13.57 3.38 16.52
CA GLU A 60 13.39 3.21 17.97
C GLU A 60 12.40 4.24 18.53
N LYS A 61 12.51 5.50 18.11
CA LYS A 61 11.62 6.59 18.53
C LYS A 61 10.15 6.32 18.16
N LEU A 62 9.92 5.74 16.99
CA LEU A 62 8.58 5.39 16.49
C LEU A 62 8.08 4.03 16.99
N GLN A 63 8.92 3.26 17.67
CA GLN A 63 8.61 1.90 18.13
C GLN A 63 8.12 1.01 16.97
N LEU A 64 8.78 1.14 15.81
CA LEU A 64 8.36 0.51 14.56
C LEU A 64 9.14 -0.80 14.34
N GLY A 65 8.43 -1.92 14.26
CA GLY A 65 9.03 -3.24 13.99
C GLY A 65 9.99 -3.74 15.07
N ASP A 66 10.66 -4.85 14.77
CA ASP A 66 11.74 -5.39 15.60
C ASP A 66 13.10 -4.78 15.22
N LYS A 67 14.11 -4.95 16.08
CA LYS A 67 15.49 -4.42 15.86
C LYS A 67 16.14 -4.83 14.54
N THR A 68 15.69 -5.94 13.95
CA THR A 68 16.23 -6.46 12.70
C THR A 68 15.42 -6.07 11.49
N ASP A 69 14.33 -5.31 11.66
CA ASP A 69 13.45 -5.00 10.56
C ASP A 69 13.94 -3.79 9.78
N ILE A 70 13.61 -3.75 8.49
CA ILE A 70 13.78 -2.58 7.66
C ILE A 70 12.52 -1.75 7.82
N CYS A 71 12.66 -0.64 8.53
CA CYS A 71 11.58 0.27 8.83
C CYS A 71 11.66 1.52 7.96
N GLY A 72 10.50 2.09 7.66
CA GLY A 72 10.45 3.22 6.75
C GLY A 72 9.06 3.76 6.48
N LEU A 73 9.00 4.67 5.51
CA LEU A 73 7.81 5.36 5.08
C LEU A 73 7.70 5.33 3.56
N ILE A 74 6.53 4.97 3.04
CA ILE A 74 6.17 5.22 1.64
C ILE A 74 5.29 6.46 1.53
N ALA A 75 5.55 7.28 0.52
CA ALA A 75 4.76 8.45 0.17
C ALA A 75 4.33 8.40 -1.29
N ILE A 76 3.02 8.50 -1.53
CA ILE A 76 2.41 8.55 -2.86
C ILE A 76 1.85 9.96 -3.05
N THR A 77 2.42 10.72 -3.98
CA THR A 77 2.03 12.10 -4.26
C THR A 77 1.30 12.19 -5.59
N THR A 78 0.21 12.97 -5.63
CA THR A 78 -0.51 13.29 -6.86
C THR A 78 -0.01 14.57 -7.52
N ASN A 79 -0.35 14.75 -8.80
CA ASN A 79 -0.17 15.98 -9.57
C ASN A 79 -0.80 17.22 -8.92
N THR A 80 -1.80 17.05 -8.07
CA THR A 80 -2.46 18.13 -7.32
C THR A 80 -1.77 18.44 -5.99
N GLY A 81 -0.72 17.69 -5.63
CA GLY A 81 0.03 17.88 -4.38
C GLY A 81 -0.53 17.10 -3.18
N SER A 82 -1.63 16.35 -3.33
CA SER A 82 -2.12 15.46 -2.28
C SER A 82 -1.14 14.31 -2.05
N VAL A 83 -0.91 13.95 -0.79
CA VAL A 83 0.05 12.91 -0.42
C VAL A 83 -0.59 11.86 0.49
N GLY A 84 -0.54 10.60 0.07
CA GLY A 84 -0.82 9.43 0.90
C GLY A 84 0.44 8.88 1.51
N LEU A 85 0.38 8.49 2.78
CA LEU A 85 1.53 8.06 3.56
C LEU A 85 1.26 6.74 4.28
N ARG A 86 2.26 5.87 4.34
CA ARG A 86 2.20 4.67 5.18
C ARG A 86 3.59 4.24 5.65
N GLU A 87 3.72 4.07 6.96
CA GLU A 87 4.90 3.46 7.57
C GLU A 87 4.90 1.95 7.35
N PHE A 88 6.10 1.36 7.27
CA PHE A 88 6.27 -0.08 7.14
C PHE A 88 7.40 -0.60 8.03
N ALA A 89 7.27 -1.85 8.45
CA ALA A 89 8.34 -2.66 9.02
C ALA A 89 8.39 -3.97 8.25
N ILE A 90 9.52 -4.25 7.59
CA ILE A 90 9.72 -5.47 6.82
C ILE A 90 10.81 -6.30 7.49
N PRO A 91 10.53 -7.54 7.92
CA PRO A 91 11.56 -8.38 8.52
C PRO A 91 12.75 -8.59 7.57
N CYS A 92 13.98 -8.32 8.03
CA CYS A 92 15.17 -8.53 7.16
C CYS A 92 15.24 -9.95 6.59
N LYS A 93 14.76 -10.95 7.34
CA LYS A 93 14.77 -12.35 6.92
C LYS A 93 13.83 -12.65 5.75
N THR A 94 12.81 -11.83 5.53
CA THR A 94 11.83 -12.02 4.45
C THR A 94 12.18 -11.21 3.20
N LEU A 95 13.06 -10.22 3.32
CA LEU A 95 13.53 -9.41 2.19
C LEU A 95 14.58 -10.17 1.38
N LYS A 96 14.13 -10.90 0.34
CA LYS A 96 15.02 -11.65 -0.57
C LYS A 96 15.93 -10.78 -1.44
N TYR A 97 15.64 -9.49 -1.55
CA TYR A 97 16.30 -8.52 -2.45
C TYR A 97 16.55 -7.21 -1.69
N ASP A 98 17.32 -6.26 -2.25
CA ASP A 98 17.45 -4.95 -1.61
C ASP A 98 16.12 -4.16 -1.61
N LEU A 99 16.05 -3.11 -0.79
CA LEU A 99 14.85 -2.27 -0.69
C LEU A 99 14.49 -1.63 -2.03
N THR A 100 15.48 -1.27 -2.85
CA THR A 100 15.28 -0.66 -4.17
C THR A 100 14.51 -1.59 -5.10
N MET A 101 14.95 -2.83 -5.25
CA MET A 101 14.25 -3.88 -6.01
C MET A 101 12.88 -4.17 -5.41
N TRP A 102 12.76 -4.12 -4.08
CA TRP A 102 11.49 -4.37 -3.42
C TRP A 102 10.43 -3.31 -3.74
N VAL A 103 10.82 -2.03 -3.85
CA VAL A 103 9.90 -0.92 -4.21
C VAL A 103 9.82 -0.62 -5.70
N ALA A 104 10.76 -1.08 -6.53
CA ALA A 104 10.80 -0.78 -7.97
C ALA A 104 9.52 -1.20 -8.72
N LEU A 105 8.81 -2.21 -8.21
CA LEU A 105 7.52 -2.65 -8.75
C LEU A 105 6.47 -1.53 -8.77
N PHE A 106 6.55 -0.58 -7.85
CA PHE A 106 5.61 0.53 -7.74
C PHE A 106 5.86 1.62 -8.79
N GLN A 107 7.02 1.64 -9.44
CA GLN A 107 7.36 2.65 -10.45
C GLN A 107 6.30 2.74 -11.55
N ARG A 108 5.69 1.61 -11.95
CA ARG A 108 4.65 1.57 -12.99
C ARG A 108 3.35 2.28 -12.60
N MET A 109 3.15 2.57 -11.32
CA MET A 109 2.00 3.34 -10.85
C MET A 109 2.14 4.84 -11.15
N LYS A 110 3.36 5.33 -11.40
CA LYS A 110 3.57 6.73 -11.77
C LYS A 110 2.87 7.04 -13.09
N GLY A 111 2.12 8.14 -13.11
CA GLY A 111 1.31 8.59 -14.25
C GLY A 111 -0.10 8.01 -14.28
N LEU A 112 -0.36 6.91 -13.56
CA LEU A 112 -1.71 6.36 -13.42
C LEU A 112 -2.56 7.29 -12.56
N ASN A 113 -3.84 7.39 -12.90
CA ASN A 113 -4.83 8.00 -12.03
C ASN A 113 -5.24 7.07 -10.89
N LEU A 114 -5.91 7.60 -9.87
CA LEU A 114 -6.26 6.80 -8.69
C LEU A 114 -7.16 5.60 -8.99
N VAL A 115 -8.03 5.68 -10.00
CA VAL A 115 -8.87 4.55 -10.43
C VAL A 115 -8.00 3.47 -11.10
N GLU A 116 -7.10 3.88 -11.99
CA GLU A 116 -6.14 2.99 -12.63
C GLU A 116 -5.21 2.32 -11.61
N CYS A 117 -4.78 3.05 -10.57
CA CYS A 117 -3.96 2.50 -9.51
C CYS A 117 -4.64 1.38 -8.75
N MET A 118 -5.91 1.56 -8.36
CA MET A 118 -6.68 0.52 -7.67
C MET A 118 -6.82 -0.74 -8.54
N ASN A 119 -7.11 -0.58 -9.83
CA ASN A 119 -7.17 -1.72 -10.75
C ASN A 119 -5.79 -2.38 -10.89
N TYR A 120 -4.73 -1.58 -10.94
CA TYR A 120 -3.37 -2.07 -11.07
C TYR A 120 -2.91 -2.87 -9.84
N THR A 121 -3.20 -2.40 -8.61
CA THR A 121 -2.85 -3.15 -7.39
C THR A 121 -3.60 -4.47 -7.33
N GLN A 122 -4.88 -4.48 -7.70
CA GLN A 122 -5.69 -5.69 -7.77
C GLN A 122 -5.12 -6.70 -8.78
N LEU A 123 -4.75 -6.26 -9.98
CA LEU A 123 -4.18 -7.14 -11.01
C LEU A 123 -2.81 -7.74 -10.61
N ASN A 124 -2.10 -7.11 -9.68
CA ASN A 124 -0.77 -7.53 -9.24
C ASN A 124 -0.75 -8.14 -7.83
N GLN A 125 -1.90 -8.35 -7.19
CA GLN A 125 -2.02 -8.83 -5.81
C GLN A 125 -1.20 -10.12 -5.56
N GLU A 126 -1.34 -11.11 -6.43
CA GLU A 126 -0.59 -12.37 -6.31
C GLU A 126 0.91 -12.17 -6.50
N ALA A 127 1.31 -11.38 -7.51
CA ALA A 127 2.72 -11.15 -7.83
C ALA A 127 3.46 -10.32 -6.78
N TRP A 128 2.76 -9.38 -6.13
CA TRP A 128 3.35 -8.49 -5.13
C TRP A 128 3.44 -9.13 -3.75
N GLY A 129 2.51 -10.04 -3.46
CA GLY A 129 2.32 -10.64 -2.15
C GLY A 129 1.67 -9.67 -1.15
N PRO A 130 1.22 -10.20 0.01
CA PRO A 130 0.36 -9.48 0.95
C PRO A 130 1.02 -8.24 1.54
N VAL A 131 2.32 -8.29 1.88
CA VAL A 131 3.03 -7.19 2.54
C VAL A 131 3.10 -5.93 1.67
N ARG A 132 3.45 -6.10 0.38
CA ARG A 132 3.54 -4.97 -0.56
C ARG A 132 2.16 -4.40 -0.87
N LEU A 133 1.19 -5.30 -1.06
CA LEU A 133 -0.18 -4.92 -1.34
C LEU A 133 -0.75 -4.09 -0.19
N GLU A 134 -0.65 -4.58 1.05
CA GLU A 134 -1.14 -3.86 2.23
C GLU A 134 -0.48 -2.48 2.37
N LEU A 135 0.84 -2.40 2.15
CA LEU A 135 1.57 -1.13 2.22
C LEU A 135 1.02 -0.11 1.23
N ILE A 136 0.90 -0.50 -0.04
CA ILE A 136 0.43 0.41 -1.11
C ILE A 136 -1.04 0.75 -0.88
N ASP A 137 -1.86 -0.22 -0.55
CA ASP A 137 -3.29 0.00 -0.42
C ASP A 137 -3.61 0.88 0.78
N SER A 138 -2.87 0.73 1.88
CA SER A 138 -2.97 1.64 3.02
C SER A 138 -2.55 3.08 2.66
N ALA A 139 -1.46 3.24 1.90
CA ALA A 139 -1.02 4.56 1.44
C ALA A 139 -2.03 5.21 0.47
N LEU A 140 -2.60 4.42 -0.44
CA LEU A 140 -3.67 4.86 -1.33
C LEU A 140 -4.93 5.22 -0.55
N MET A 141 -5.32 4.44 0.46
CA MET A 141 -6.48 4.75 1.30
C MET A 141 -6.30 6.06 2.09
N ASP A 142 -5.11 6.32 2.65
CA ASP A 142 -4.79 7.60 3.28
C ASP A 142 -4.88 8.76 2.27
N LEU A 143 -4.41 8.55 1.03
CA LEU A 143 -4.56 9.51 -0.06
C LEU A 143 -6.04 9.75 -0.44
N PHE A 144 -6.83 8.68 -0.57
CA PHE A 144 -8.26 8.77 -0.87
C PHE A 144 -9.01 9.53 0.21
N GLY A 145 -8.75 9.21 1.48
CA GLY A 145 -9.31 9.93 2.61
C GLY A 145 -9.05 11.43 2.50
N LYS A 146 -7.80 11.82 2.22
CA LYS A 146 -7.43 13.23 2.04
C LYS A 146 -8.09 13.87 0.82
N VAL A 147 -8.13 13.19 -0.31
CA VAL A 147 -8.73 13.70 -1.56
C VAL A 147 -10.24 13.90 -1.41
N VAL A 148 -10.93 12.99 -0.73
CA VAL A 148 -12.37 13.09 -0.45
C VAL A 148 -12.62 14.18 0.61
N LEU A 149 -11.79 14.27 1.65
CA LEU A 149 -11.90 15.29 2.70
C LEU A 149 -11.50 16.69 2.23
N THR A 150 -10.66 16.84 1.20
CA THR A 150 -10.37 18.16 0.60
C THR A 150 -11.59 18.82 -0.06
N LEU A 151 -12.72 18.11 -0.18
CA LEU A 151 -14.03 18.68 -0.55
C LEU A 151 -14.77 19.31 0.65
N ASN A 152 -14.42 18.93 1.88
CA ASN A 152 -14.97 19.45 3.13
C ASN A 152 -13.81 20.04 3.94
N ASP A 153 -13.46 21.28 3.64
CA ASP A 153 -12.38 22.07 4.26
C ASP A 153 -12.17 21.71 5.73
N ASN A 154 -11.05 21.03 6.02
CA ASN A 154 -10.46 21.03 7.35
C ASN A 154 -8.96 20.79 7.27
N LYS A 155 -8.25 21.80 7.78
CA LYS A 155 -6.82 21.87 8.00
C LYS A 155 -6.39 20.80 9.02
N ASP A 156 -6.25 19.55 8.60
CA ASP A 156 -5.46 18.60 9.37
C ASP A 156 -4.08 18.45 8.75
N LYS A 157 -3.31 19.52 8.93
CA LYS A 157 -1.89 19.57 8.58
C LYS A 157 -1.17 18.65 9.54
N ARG A 158 -1.08 17.39 9.14
CA ARG A 158 0.05 16.57 9.51
C ARG A 158 1.32 17.18 8.91
N TYR A 159 1.91 18.12 9.63
CA TYR A 159 3.35 18.44 9.65
C TYR A 159 4.24 17.19 9.91
N ILE A 160 3.66 15.99 9.89
CA ILE A 160 4.13 14.77 10.56
C ILE A 160 5.36 14.17 9.90
N TRP A 161 5.71 14.58 8.69
CA TRP A 161 6.95 14.15 8.05
C TRP A 161 7.57 15.30 7.26
N ASP A 162 8.02 16.32 7.99
CA ASP A 162 8.86 17.37 7.43
C ASP A 162 10.01 16.73 6.63
N ARG A 163 10.25 17.23 5.42
CA ARG A 163 11.21 16.60 4.50
C ARG A 163 12.63 16.74 5.01
N THR A 164 12.95 17.88 5.63
CA THR A 164 14.27 18.08 6.26
C THR A 164 14.47 17.04 7.35
N TYR A 165 13.51 16.92 8.28
CA TYR A 165 13.55 15.91 9.32
C TYR A 165 13.67 14.48 8.77
N LEU A 166 12.92 14.13 7.73
CA LEU A 166 13.03 12.82 7.08
C LEU A 166 14.43 12.59 6.55
N PHE A 167 15.01 13.53 5.80
CA PHE A 167 16.34 13.37 5.23
C PHE A 167 17.42 13.24 6.30
N ASP A 168 17.29 13.95 7.42
CA ASP A 168 18.22 13.85 8.54
C ASP A 168 18.19 12.47 9.23
N HIS A 169 17.07 11.73 9.12
CA HIS A 169 16.85 10.44 9.78
C HIS A 169 16.62 9.28 8.80
N THR A 170 17.07 9.43 7.55
CA THR A 170 16.90 8.44 6.49
C THR A 170 18.25 7.85 6.08
N GLN A 171 18.38 6.52 6.17
CA GLN A 171 19.56 5.78 5.71
C GLN A 171 19.57 5.55 4.20
N ALA A 172 18.40 5.44 3.58
CA ALA A 172 18.27 5.26 2.14
C ALA A 172 16.98 5.90 1.63
N TYR A 173 17.07 6.61 0.51
CA TYR A 173 15.95 7.28 -0.13
C TYR A 173 15.82 6.83 -1.58
N ILE A 174 14.62 6.42 -1.96
CA ILE A 174 14.28 5.99 -3.32
C ILE A 174 13.09 6.84 -3.78
N SER A 175 13.17 7.39 -4.99
CA SER A 175 12.08 8.14 -5.60
C SER A 175 11.91 7.76 -7.06
N PHE A 176 10.65 7.64 -7.47
CA PHE A 176 10.24 7.40 -8.84
C PHE A 176 9.44 8.55 -9.41
#